data_AF-A0A1G6CUQ0-F1
#
_entry.id   AF-A0A1G6CUQ0-F1
#
_cell.length_a   1.000
_cell.length_b   1.000
_cell.length_c   1.000
_cell.angle_alpha   90.00
_cell.angle_beta   90.00
_cell.angle_gamma   90.00
#
_symmetry.space_group_name_H-M   'P 1'
#
loop_
_entity.id
_entity.type
_entity.pdbx_description
1 polymer ?
#
loop_
_entity_poly.entity_id
_entity_poly.type
_entity_poly.pdbx_seq_one_letter_code
_entity_poly.pdbx_strand_id
1 'polypeptide(L)'
;MDELEFIQYIDNFKMHFKLLLRRYKRFIEVDDIHNTDIDVITYLDMIIVQLRAMCIESPNLKSNYTAQNYLRLMKRDDLAEKIDNMLAEQFFSYRDNCDIKRALKILADKYICHYDAFDDEELLWCEMIEKQLRNPYDEHNLSYIMKVVIDCIGEGLSLKTFMDIVGSEDEYDQVIALALDKVKELLLSRVIIILRTVSVNTGS
;
A
#
# COMPACT_ATOMS: atom_id res chain seq x y z
N MET A 1 -10.68 -2.41 28.31
CA MET A 1 -9.58 -1.46 28.13
C MET A 1 -9.88 -0.30 29.02
N ASP A 2 -9.03 -0.04 30.01
CA ASP A 2 -9.15 1.18 30.81
C ASP A 2 -8.65 2.41 30.04
N GLU A 3 -8.78 3.60 30.62
CA GLU A 3 -8.42 4.87 29.96
C GLU A 3 -6.93 4.95 29.62
N LEU A 4 -6.06 4.41 30.47
CA LEU A 4 -4.60 4.46 30.27
C LEU A 4 -4.18 3.49 29.17
N GLU A 5 -4.69 2.26 29.20
CA GLU A 5 -4.51 1.26 28.16
C GLU A 5 -4.99 1.78 26.80
N PHE A 6 -6.10 2.53 26.78
CA PHE A 6 -6.65 3.13 25.57
C PHE A 6 -5.74 4.21 25.01
N ILE A 7 -5.28 5.16 25.82
CA ILE A 7 -4.35 6.20 25.37
C ILE A 7 -3.07 5.57 24.82
N GLN A 8 -2.51 4.59 25.54
CA GLN A 8 -1.30 3.90 25.11
C GLN A 8 -1.49 3.11 23.81
N TYR A 9 -2.66 2.47 23.64
CA TYR A 9 -2.99 1.78 22.39
C TYR A 9 -2.98 2.76 21.21
N ILE A 10 -3.61 3.91 21.38
CA ILE A 10 -3.74 4.93 20.34
C ILE A 10 -2.37 5.50 19.96
N ASP A 11 -1.51 5.78 20.93
CA ASP A 11 -0.17 6.32 20.67
C ASP A 11 0.73 5.31 19.95
N ASN A 12 0.68 4.04 20.35
CA ASN A 12 1.42 2.97 19.66
C ASN A 12 0.92 2.79 18.22
N PHE A 13 -0.40 2.77 18.00
CA PHE A 13 -0.96 2.69 16.66
C PHE A 13 -0.51 3.86 15.77
N LYS A 14 -0.58 5.10 16.29
CA LYS A 14 -0.12 6.30 15.56
C LYS A 14 1.37 6.22 15.21
N MET A 15 2.21 5.72 16.12
CA MET A 15 3.64 5.53 15.84
C MET A 15 3.85 4.59 14.65
N HIS A 16 3.15 3.45 14.62
CA HIS A 16 3.21 2.52 13.49
C HIS A 16 2.71 3.17 12.20
N PHE A 17 1.56 3.84 12.24
CA PHE A 17 1.02 4.50 11.05
C PHE A 17 1.94 5.60 10.52
N LYS A 18 2.53 6.43 11.40
CA LYS A 18 3.53 7.44 11.01
C LYS A 18 4.75 6.81 10.33
N LEU A 19 5.21 5.66 10.81
CA LEU A 19 6.30 4.94 10.18
C LEU A 19 5.94 4.42 8.79
N LEU A 20 4.70 3.91 8.61
CA LEU A 20 4.18 3.49 7.30
C LEU A 20 4.20 4.65 6.31
N LEU A 21 3.67 5.81 6.71
CA LEU A 21 3.63 7.01 5.86
C LEU A 21 5.03 7.48 5.45
N ARG A 22 6.00 7.48 6.38
CA ARG A 22 7.38 7.86 6.07
C ARG A 22 8.03 6.92 5.08
N ARG A 23 7.81 5.61 5.22
CA ARG A 23 8.30 4.59 4.28
C ARG A 23 7.67 4.78 2.91
N TYR A 24 6.35 4.99 2.87
CA TYR A 24 5.63 5.18 1.63
C TYR A 24 6.02 6.47 0.90
N LYS A 25 6.16 7.59 1.61
CA LYS A 25 6.69 8.85 1.05
C LYS A 25 8.06 8.61 0.42
N ARG A 26 8.97 7.95 1.16
CA ARG A 26 10.31 7.66 0.66
C ARG A 26 10.28 6.72 -0.55
N PHE A 27 9.44 5.69 -0.53
CA PHE A 27 9.22 4.80 -1.66
C PHE A 27 8.84 5.58 -2.92
N ILE A 28 7.84 6.46 -2.83
CA ILE A 28 7.42 7.27 -4.00
C ILE A 28 8.54 8.17 -4.52
N GLU A 29 9.38 8.74 -3.64
CA GLU A 29 10.51 9.58 -4.04
C GLU A 29 11.58 8.82 -4.83
N VAL A 30 11.79 7.53 -4.55
CA VAL A 30 12.87 6.72 -5.15
C VAL A 30 12.41 5.72 -6.20
N ASP A 31 11.12 5.37 -6.20
CA ASP A 31 10.56 4.38 -7.12
C ASP A 31 10.45 4.95 -8.54
N ASP A 32 10.95 4.14 -9.46
CA ASP A 32 10.68 4.24 -10.88
C ASP A 32 10.44 2.81 -11.37
N ILE A 33 9.54 2.63 -12.33
CA ILE A 33 9.09 1.29 -12.78
C ILE A 33 10.23 0.45 -13.38
N HIS A 34 11.33 1.10 -13.75
CA HIS A 34 12.55 0.46 -14.25
C HIS A 34 13.66 0.37 -13.19
N ASN A 35 13.44 0.98 -12.02
CA ASN A 35 14.41 0.99 -10.95
C ASN A 35 14.36 -0.34 -10.18
N THR A 36 15.41 -1.14 -10.32
CA THR A 36 15.58 -2.40 -9.59
C THR A 36 16.58 -2.26 -8.45
N ASP A 37 16.84 -1.03 -7.99
CA ASP A 37 17.72 -0.77 -6.87
C ASP A 37 17.19 -1.44 -5.60
N ILE A 38 18.10 -2.01 -4.82
CA ILE A 38 17.82 -2.67 -3.56
C ILE A 38 17.10 -1.73 -2.58
N ASP A 39 17.36 -0.43 -2.67
CA ASP A 39 16.68 0.57 -1.85
C ASP A 39 15.16 0.59 -2.10
N VAL A 40 14.73 0.55 -3.38
CA VAL A 40 13.31 0.55 -3.76
C VAL A 40 12.63 -0.72 -3.27
N ILE A 41 13.26 -1.86 -3.52
CA ILE A 41 12.78 -3.18 -3.10
C ILE A 41 12.65 -3.23 -1.57
N THR A 42 13.66 -2.72 -0.86
CA THR A 42 13.65 -2.66 0.61
C THR A 42 12.47 -1.84 1.14
N TYR A 43 12.20 -0.66 0.56
CA TYR A 43 11.04 0.12 0.99
C TYR A 43 9.73 -0.57 0.67
N LEU A 44 9.60 -1.20 -0.50
CA LEU A 44 8.42 -1.99 -0.85
C LEU A 44 8.20 -3.11 0.18
N ASP A 45 9.22 -3.93 0.44
CA ASP A 45 9.14 -5.04 1.39
C ASP A 45 8.71 -4.56 2.78
N MET A 46 9.31 -3.46 3.26
CA MET A 46 8.96 -2.87 4.56
C MET A 46 7.51 -2.37 4.62
N ILE A 47 6.99 -1.84 3.51
CA ILE A 47 5.59 -1.40 3.40
C ILE A 47 4.66 -2.62 3.39
N ILE A 48 4.98 -3.65 2.60
CA ILE A 48 4.15 -4.86 2.46
C ILE A 48 4.06 -5.63 3.77
N VAL A 49 5.17 -5.83 4.48
CA VAL A 49 5.18 -6.44 5.81
C VAL A 49 4.34 -5.63 6.79
N GLN A 50 4.42 -4.29 6.72
CA GLN A 50 3.67 -3.42 7.62
C GLN A 50 2.17 -3.40 7.28
N LEU A 51 1.78 -3.39 6.01
CA LEU A 51 0.40 -3.53 5.57
C LEU A 51 -0.19 -4.87 6.01
N ARG A 52 0.59 -5.95 5.91
CA ARG A 52 0.19 -7.28 6.39
C ARG A 52 -0.07 -7.27 7.90
N ALA A 53 0.81 -6.67 8.69
CA ALA A 53 0.62 -6.53 10.13
C ALA A 53 -0.58 -5.63 10.48
N MET A 54 -0.70 -4.47 9.83
CA MET A 54 -1.71 -3.48 10.17
C MET A 54 -3.10 -3.79 9.61
N CYS A 55 -3.23 -4.51 8.49
CA CYS A 55 -4.52 -4.67 7.82
C CYS A 55 -4.99 -6.13 7.68
N ILE A 56 -4.09 -7.12 7.80
CA ILE A 56 -4.38 -8.51 7.41
C ILE A 56 -4.29 -9.49 8.59
N GLU A 57 -3.88 -9.02 9.77
CA GLU A 57 -3.84 -9.85 10.97
C GLU A 57 -5.21 -10.40 11.38
N SER A 58 -5.18 -11.50 12.13
CA SER A 58 -6.38 -12.21 12.52
C SER A 58 -7.34 -11.31 13.30
N PRO A 59 -8.64 -11.26 12.94
CA PRO A 59 -9.64 -10.47 13.66
C PRO A 59 -9.85 -10.95 15.11
N ASN A 60 -9.36 -12.15 15.44
CA ASN A 60 -9.41 -12.70 16.79
C ASN A 60 -8.33 -12.09 17.71
N LEU A 61 -7.34 -11.39 17.16
CA LEU A 61 -6.26 -10.72 17.91
C LEU A 61 -6.64 -9.26 18.19
N LYS A 62 -7.64 -9.05 19.04
CA LYS A 62 -8.20 -7.71 19.34
C LYS A 62 -7.21 -6.75 20.03
N SER A 63 -6.12 -7.28 20.59
CA SER A 63 -5.04 -6.49 21.20
C SER A 63 -4.02 -5.96 20.19
N ASN A 64 -4.04 -6.47 18.96
CA ASN A 64 -3.06 -6.07 17.96
C ASN A 64 -3.41 -4.71 17.38
N TYR A 65 -2.38 -3.93 17.03
CA TYR A 65 -2.48 -2.58 16.48
C TYR A 65 -2.88 -2.57 15.00
N THR A 66 -3.97 -3.27 14.66
CA THR A 66 -4.52 -3.27 13.30
C THR A 66 -5.36 -2.03 13.05
N ALA A 67 -5.43 -1.60 11.80
CA ALA A 67 -6.24 -0.48 11.35
C ALA A 67 -7.72 -0.71 11.68
N GLN A 68 -8.21 -1.92 11.43
CA GLN A 68 -9.60 -2.26 11.73
C GLN A 68 -9.88 -2.26 13.24
N ASN A 69 -8.99 -2.77 14.09
CA ASN A 69 -9.17 -2.67 15.54
C ASN A 69 -9.17 -1.22 16.01
N TYR A 70 -8.23 -0.40 15.51
CA TYR A 70 -8.19 1.04 15.79
C TYR A 70 -9.51 1.74 15.41
N LEU A 71 -9.99 1.53 14.18
CA LEU A 71 -11.21 2.17 13.68
C LEU A 71 -12.46 1.74 14.46
N ARG A 72 -12.57 0.45 14.82
CA ARG A 72 -13.65 -0.05 15.67
C ARG A 72 -13.60 0.54 17.09
N LEU A 73 -12.41 0.73 17.66
CA LEU A 73 -12.25 1.45 18.93
C LEU A 73 -12.69 2.92 18.82
N MET A 74 -12.49 3.56 17.66
CA MET A 74 -13.00 4.90 17.37
C MET A 74 -14.50 4.92 17.00
N LYS A 75 -15.20 3.77 17.06
CA LYS A 75 -16.60 3.61 16.64
C LYS A 75 -16.86 3.96 15.17
N ARG A 76 -15.87 3.66 14.32
CA ARG A 76 -15.91 3.82 12.85
C ARG A 76 -15.87 2.47 12.16
N ASP A 77 -16.84 1.62 12.46
CA ASP A 77 -16.99 0.31 11.81
C ASP A 77 -17.13 0.44 10.28
N ASP A 78 -17.73 1.54 9.80
CA ASP A 78 -17.84 1.88 8.39
C ASP A 78 -16.47 1.95 7.69
N LEU A 79 -15.47 2.54 8.35
CA LEU A 79 -14.12 2.67 7.80
C LEU A 79 -13.34 1.36 7.90
N ALA A 80 -13.55 0.59 8.97
CA ALA A 80 -12.96 -0.74 9.09
C ALA A 80 -13.46 -1.65 7.96
N GLU A 81 -14.76 -1.60 7.66
CA GLU A 81 -15.38 -2.35 6.58
C GLU A 81 -14.88 -1.92 5.19
N LYS A 82 -14.61 -0.63 4.97
CA LYS A 82 -13.97 -0.16 3.73
C LYS A 82 -12.60 -0.82 3.49
N ILE A 83 -11.77 -0.95 4.53
CA ILE A 83 -10.48 -1.64 4.42
C ILE A 83 -10.70 -3.13 4.14
N ASP A 84 -11.64 -3.77 4.85
CA ASP A 84 -11.95 -5.19 4.66
C ASP A 84 -12.47 -5.48 3.24
N ASN A 85 -13.29 -4.57 2.68
CA ASN A 85 -13.80 -4.65 1.31
C ASN A 85 -12.69 -4.49 0.27
N MET A 86 -11.81 -3.49 0.42
CA MET A 86 -10.65 -3.32 -0.47
C MET A 86 -9.76 -4.58 -0.46
N LEU A 87 -9.50 -5.14 0.72
CA LEU A 87 -8.71 -6.36 0.85
C LEU A 87 -9.33 -7.59 0.14
N ALA A 88 -10.65 -7.59 -0.06
CA ALA A 88 -11.41 -8.65 -0.73
C ALA A 88 -11.56 -8.44 -2.25
N GLU A 89 -11.14 -7.29 -2.79
CA GLU A 89 -11.14 -7.04 -4.23
C GLU A 89 -10.16 -7.96 -4.95
N GLN A 90 -10.50 -8.37 -6.18
CA GLN A 90 -9.60 -9.21 -7.00
C GLN A 90 -8.36 -8.41 -7.35
N PHE A 91 -7.19 -8.90 -6.96
CA PHE A 91 -5.92 -8.24 -7.25
C PHE A 91 -5.69 -8.22 -8.77
N PHE A 92 -5.72 -9.37 -9.44
CA PHE A 92 -5.56 -9.43 -10.89
C PHE A 92 -6.92 -9.33 -11.61
N SER A 93 -7.06 -8.40 -12.55
CA SER A 93 -8.28 -8.25 -13.36
C SER A 93 -8.55 -9.43 -14.32
N TYR A 94 -7.50 -10.18 -14.67
CA TYR A 94 -7.52 -11.26 -15.65
C TYR A 94 -7.41 -12.66 -15.02
N ARG A 95 -7.34 -12.76 -13.68
CA ARG A 95 -7.17 -14.03 -12.99
C ARG A 95 -8.00 -14.06 -11.71
N ASP A 96 -8.86 -15.07 -11.61
CA ASP A 96 -9.64 -15.35 -10.41
C ASP A 96 -8.76 -15.94 -9.28
N ASN A 97 -9.28 -15.88 -8.06
CA ASN A 97 -8.73 -16.52 -6.84
C ASN A 97 -7.49 -15.86 -6.23
N CYS A 98 -7.19 -14.60 -6.57
CA CYS A 98 -6.18 -13.81 -5.89
C CYS A 98 -6.77 -12.44 -5.54
N ASP A 99 -7.22 -12.28 -4.29
CA ASP A 99 -7.62 -10.99 -3.76
C ASP A 99 -6.39 -10.20 -3.26
N ILE A 100 -6.58 -8.89 -3.01
CA ILE A 100 -5.50 -8.01 -2.53
C ILE A 100 -4.87 -8.58 -1.24
N LYS A 101 -5.69 -9.08 -0.32
CA LYS A 101 -5.24 -9.72 0.91
C LYS A 101 -4.28 -10.87 0.65
N ARG A 102 -4.64 -11.79 -0.25
CA ARG A 102 -3.85 -12.97 -0.58
C ARG A 102 -2.55 -12.56 -1.26
N ALA A 103 -2.59 -11.60 -2.17
CA ALA A 103 -1.40 -11.08 -2.85
C ALA A 103 -0.37 -10.53 -1.83
N LEU A 104 -0.82 -9.66 -0.92
CA LEU A 104 0.03 -9.09 0.13
C LEU A 104 0.56 -10.15 1.11
N LYS A 105 -0.24 -11.16 1.45
CA LYS A 105 0.22 -12.28 2.30
C LYS A 105 1.26 -13.14 1.61
N ILE A 106 1.13 -13.43 0.31
CA ILE A 106 2.11 -14.22 -0.42
C ILE A 106 3.48 -13.54 -0.36
N LEU A 107 3.54 -12.25 -0.68
CA LEU A 107 4.79 -11.49 -0.58
C LEU A 107 5.32 -11.43 0.86
N ALA A 108 4.49 -11.06 1.83
CA ALA A 108 4.97 -10.88 3.19
C ALA A 108 5.39 -12.20 3.86
N ASP A 109 4.53 -13.22 3.84
CA ASP A 109 4.77 -14.46 4.58
C ASP A 109 5.83 -15.31 3.90
N LYS A 110 5.69 -15.55 2.60
CA LYS A 110 6.58 -16.50 1.92
C LYS A 110 7.89 -15.84 1.53
N TYR A 111 7.82 -14.68 0.87
CA TYR A 111 8.97 -14.08 0.18
C TYR A 111 9.86 -13.25 1.10
N ILE A 112 9.26 -12.45 1.98
CA ILE A 112 10.03 -11.51 2.82
C ILE A 112 10.38 -12.10 4.18
N CYS A 113 9.41 -12.71 4.88
CA CYS A 113 9.58 -13.07 6.29
C CYS A 113 10.11 -14.48 6.54
N HIS A 114 9.60 -15.51 5.85
CA HIS A 114 9.90 -16.90 6.22
C HIS A 114 10.87 -17.62 5.27
N TYR A 115 11.21 -17.03 4.12
CA TYR A 115 12.08 -17.66 3.10
C TYR A 115 11.69 -19.13 2.84
N ASP A 116 10.38 -19.37 2.70
CA ASP A 116 9.86 -20.72 2.50
C ASP A 116 10.46 -21.36 1.23
N ALA A 117 10.49 -22.69 1.16
CA ALA A 117 10.93 -23.36 -0.07
C ALA A 117 9.94 -23.06 -1.19
N PHE A 118 10.41 -22.43 -2.27
CA PHE A 118 9.61 -22.05 -3.43
C PHE A 118 9.78 -23.05 -4.56
N ASP A 119 8.69 -23.29 -5.29
CA ASP A 119 8.77 -23.77 -6.67
C ASP A 119 8.80 -22.59 -7.66
N ASP A 120 9.12 -22.89 -8.92
CA ASP A 120 9.24 -21.89 -9.98
C ASP A 120 7.90 -21.13 -10.23
N GLU A 121 6.76 -21.76 -9.93
CA GLU A 121 5.44 -21.14 -10.09
C GLU A 121 5.21 -20.08 -8.99
N GLU A 122 5.55 -20.39 -7.74
CA GLU A 122 5.42 -19.45 -6.63
C GLU A 122 6.36 -18.24 -6.78
N LEU A 123 7.57 -18.43 -7.31
CA LEU A 123 8.46 -17.32 -7.64
C LEU A 123 7.84 -16.39 -8.70
N LEU A 124 7.27 -16.97 -9.75
CA LEU A 124 6.56 -16.22 -10.80
C LEU A 124 5.40 -15.41 -10.21
N TRP A 125 4.65 -15.98 -9.25
CA TRP A 125 3.58 -15.26 -8.55
C TRP A 125 4.10 -14.04 -7.80
N CYS A 126 5.20 -14.18 -7.05
CA CYS A 126 5.81 -13.06 -6.34
C CYS A 126 6.21 -11.93 -7.29
N GLU A 127 6.88 -12.27 -8.40
CA GLU A 127 7.25 -11.28 -9.42
C GLU A 127 6.03 -10.58 -10.03
N MET A 128 4.97 -11.32 -10.34
CA MET A 128 3.75 -10.75 -10.90
C MET A 128 3.07 -9.79 -9.92
N ILE A 129 3.01 -10.15 -8.63
CA ILE A 129 2.42 -9.31 -7.60
C ILE A 129 3.27 -8.05 -7.41
N GLU A 130 4.59 -8.18 -7.30
CA GLU A 130 5.50 -7.04 -7.17
C GLU A 130 5.35 -6.07 -8.34
N LYS A 131 5.37 -6.60 -9.57
CA LYS A 131 5.19 -5.80 -10.80
C LYS A 131 3.88 -5.03 -10.78
N GLN A 132 2.77 -5.68 -10.43
CA GLN A 132 1.48 -5.00 -10.37
C GLN A 132 1.41 -3.96 -9.24
N LEU A 133 1.93 -4.26 -8.04
CA LEU A 133 1.96 -3.29 -6.93
C LEU A 133 2.70 -2.01 -7.31
N ARG A 134 3.77 -2.13 -8.10
CA ARG A 134 4.58 -1.01 -8.58
C ARG A 134 4.07 -0.39 -9.88
N ASN A 135 3.07 -1.02 -10.52
CA ASN A 135 2.55 -0.57 -11.79
C ASN A 135 1.48 0.52 -11.59
N PRO A 136 1.74 1.79 -11.94
CA PRO A 136 0.77 2.88 -11.76
C PRO A 136 -0.48 2.75 -12.64
N TYR A 137 -0.47 1.85 -13.64
CA TYR A 137 -1.59 1.64 -14.55
C TYR A 137 -2.54 0.53 -14.13
N ASP A 138 -2.11 -0.33 -13.21
CA ASP A 138 -2.98 -1.36 -12.67
C ASP A 138 -3.87 -0.74 -11.59
N GLU A 139 -5.15 -1.09 -11.62
CA GLU A 139 -6.17 -0.53 -10.73
C GLU A 139 -5.86 -0.80 -9.26
N HIS A 140 -5.49 -2.05 -8.95
CA HIS A 140 -5.17 -2.50 -7.60
C HIS A 140 -3.65 -2.54 -7.37
N ASN A 141 -3.00 -1.38 -7.49
CA ASN A 141 -1.58 -1.20 -7.20
C ASN A 141 -1.35 -0.68 -5.76
N LEU A 142 -0.08 -0.47 -5.37
CA LEU A 142 0.26 -0.01 -4.03
C LEU A 142 -0.30 1.38 -3.73
N SER A 143 -0.37 2.28 -4.72
CA SER A 143 -0.93 3.62 -4.55
C SER A 143 -2.40 3.59 -4.18
N TYR A 144 -3.17 2.74 -4.86
CA TYR A 144 -4.58 2.51 -4.53
C TYR A 144 -4.75 1.99 -3.10
N ILE A 145 -4.03 0.92 -2.74
CA ILE A 145 -4.09 0.31 -1.41
C ILE A 145 -3.73 1.33 -0.33
N MET A 146 -2.62 2.05 -0.51
CA MET A 146 -2.16 3.07 0.43
C MET A 146 -3.15 4.20 0.56
N LYS A 147 -3.75 4.67 -0.55
CA LYS A 147 -4.78 5.72 -0.51
C LYS A 147 -5.97 5.29 0.34
N VAL A 148 -6.53 4.09 0.12
CA VAL A 148 -7.67 3.60 0.92
C VAL A 148 -7.32 3.51 2.41
N VAL A 149 -6.14 2.98 2.73
CA VAL A 149 -5.67 2.86 4.12
C VAL A 149 -5.47 4.24 4.76
N ILE A 150 -4.85 5.17 4.05
CA ILE A 150 -4.59 6.54 4.53
C ILE A 150 -5.89 7.28 4.75
N ASP A 151 -6.82 7.24 3.79
CA ASP A 151 -8.12 7.92 3.88
C ASP A 151 -8.92 7.37 5.07
N CYS A 152 -9.01 6.04 5.23
CA CYS A 152 -9.75 5.42 6.33
C CYS A 152 -9.12 5.75 7.69
N ILE A 153 -7.80 5.60 7.84
CA ILE A 153 -7.15 5.90 9.12
C ILE A 153 -7.19 7.42 9.40
N GLY A 154 -7.02 8.25 8.37
CA GLY A 154 -7.07 9.70 8.46
C GLY A 154 -8.43 10.25 8.85
N GLU A 155 -9.52 9.70 8.31
CA GLU A 155 -10.89 10.01 8.75
C GLU A 155 -11.20 9.46 10.16
N GLY A 156 -10.58 8.35 10.55
CA GLY A 156 -10.69 7.78 11.90
C GLY A 156 -9.94 8.60 12.95
N LEU A 157 -8.86 9.25 12.54
CA LEU A 157 -8.13 10.24 13.33
C LEU A 157 -8.87 11.59 13.27
N SER A 158 -8.78 12.40 14.32
CA SER A 158 -9.19 13.80 14.17
C SER A 158 -8.29 14.47 13.13
N LEU A 159 -8.85 15.35 12.27
CA LEU A 159 -8.09 16.04 11.22
C LEU A 159 -6.80 16.67 11.76
N LYS A 160 -6.87 17.33 12.93
CA LYS A 160 -5.70 17.89 13.61
C LYS A 160 -4.63 16.84 13.90
N THR A 161 -5.02 15.70 14.48
CA THR A 161 -4.10 14.61 14.80
C THR A 161 -3.51 13.96 13.55
N PHE A 162 -4.32 13.81 12.50
CA PHE A 162 -3.85 13.32 11.22
C PHE A 162 -2.81 14.26 10.61
N MET A 163 -3.07 15.57 10.63
CA MET A 163 -2.12 16.59 10.17
C MET A 163 -0.82 16.62 10.97
N ASP A 164 -0.87 16.45 12.31
CA ASP A 164 0.33 16.34 13.16
C ASP A 164 1.18 15.11 12.81
N ILE A 165 0.55 14.04 12.31
CA ILE A 165 1.22 12.81 11.87
C ILE A 165 1.88 13.01 10.51
N VAL A 166 1.17 13.65 9.57
CA VAL A 166 1.61 13.85 8.19
C VAL A 166 2.60 15.02 8.05
N GLY A 167 2.58 16.00 8.95
CA GLY A 167 3.52 17.13 8.99
C GLY A 167 2.94 18.47 8.51
N SER A 168 1.86 18.45 7.72
CA SER A 168 0.97 19.58 7.35
C SER A 168 -0.03 19.12 6.28
N GLU A 169 -1.02 19.96 5.94
CA GLU A 169 -1.96 19.71 4.83
C GLU A 169 -1.22 19.70 3.48
N ASP A 170 -0.23 20.60 3.32
CA ASP A 170 0.66 20.61 2.17
C ASP A 170 1.48 19.31 2.04
N GLU A 171 1.93 18.71 3.14
CA GLU A 171 2.65 17.42 3.09
C GLU A 171 1.73 16.25 2.73
N TYR A 172 0.47 16.28 3.16
CA TYR A 172 -0.53 15.28 2.77
C TYR A 172 -0.84 15.38 1.27
N ASP A 173 -1.16 16.59 0.82
CA ASP A 173 -1.40 16.87 -0.58
C ASP A 173 -0.16 16.60 -1.43
N GLN A 174 1.05 16.82 -0.92
CA GLN A 174 2.29 16.42 -1.59
C GLN A 174 2.43 14.91 -1.68
N VAL A 175 2.15 14.14 -0.63
CA VAL A 175 2.25 12.67 -0.70
C VAL A 175 1.25 12.11 -1.73
N ILE A 176 0.02 12.63 -1.74
CA ILE A 176 -1.00 12.25 -2.72
C ILE A 176 -0.64 12.77 -4.11
N ALA A 177 -0.19 14.03 -4.24
CA ALA A 177 0.20 14.62 -5.50
C ALA A 177 1.43 13.93 -6.10
N LEU A 178 2.45 13.57 -5.30
CA LEU A 178 3.60 12.78 -5.75
C LEU A 178 3.16 11.42 -6.28
N ALA A 179 2.26 10.74 -5.57
CA ALA A 179 1.71 9.47 -6.02
C ALA A 179 0.92 9.61 -7.34
N LEU A 180 0.15 10.69 -7.51
CA LEU A 180 -0.63 10.97 -8.73
C LEU A 180 0.21 11.55 -9.88
N ASP A 181 1.26 12.30 -9.58
CA ASP A 181 2.14 12.94 -10.56
C ASP A 181 3.09 11.90 -11.18
N LYS A 182 3.54 10.92 -10.38
CA LYS A 182 4.27 9.76 -10.92
C LYS A 182 3.44 8.95 -11.91
N VAL A 183 2.13 8.79 -11.63
CA VAL A 183 1.18 8.18 -12.57
C VAL A 183 1.12 8.99 -13.87
N LYS A 184 1.08 10.33 -13.80
CA LYS A 184 1.03 11.22 -14.97
C LYS A 184 2.34 11.25 -15.76
N GLU A 185 3.49 11.31 -15.11
CA GLU A 185 4.82 11.34 -15.73
C GLU A 185 5.07 10.04 -16.54
N LEU A 186 4.68 8.91 -15.96
CA LEU A 186 4.79 7.62 -16.63
C LEU A 186 3.79 7.53 -17.79
N LEU A 187 2.54 8.00 -17.62
CA LEU A 187 1.54 8.08 -18.71
C LEU A 187 2.07 8.90 -19.91
N LEU A 188 2.68 10.07 -19.64
CA LEU A 188 3.27 10.92 -20.67
C LEU A 188 4.44 10.22 -21.38
N SER A 189 5.29 9.51 -20.63
CA SER A 189 6.40 8.73 -21.17
C SER A 189 5.91 7.61 -22.10
N ARG A 190 4.81 6.93 -21.75
CA ARG A 190 4.16 5.93 -22.62
C ARG A 190 3.54 6.53 -23.87
N VAL A 191 2.87 7.68 -23.78
CA VAL A 191 2.33 8.37 -24.97
C VAL A 191 3.45 8.72 -25.93
N ILE A 192 4.58 9.21 -25.44
CA ILE A 192 5.75 9.52 -26.28
C ILE A 192 6.33 8.24 -26.93
N ILE A 193 6.43 7.14 -26.19
CA ILE A 193 6.91 5.86 -26.74
C ILE A 193 5.95 5.32 -27.81
N ILE A 194 4.64 5.31 -27.55
CA ILE A 194 3.63 4.86 -28.51
C ILE A 194 3.67 5.73 -29.78
N LEU A 195 3.72 7.06 -29.64
CA LEU A 195 3.82 7.98 -30.78
C LEU A 195 5.11 7.76 -31.58
N ARG A 196 6.25 7.51 -30.93
CA ARG A 196 7.51 7.19 -31.63
C ARG A 196 7.44 5.85 -32.36
N THR A 197 6.82 4.83 -31.77
CA THR A 197 6.70 3.49 -32.36
C THR A 197 5.75 3.50 -33.56
N VAL A 198 4.67 4.30 -33.50
CA VAL A 198 3.73 4.49 -34.62
C VAL A 198 4.39 5.29 -35.76
N SER A 199 5.15 6.35 -35.48
CA SER A 199 5.87 7.10 -36.52
C SER A 199 6.94 6.29 -37.27
N VAL A 200 7.56 5.30 -36.61
CA VAL A 200 8.55 4.41 -37.26
C VAL A 200 7.87 3.39 -38.18
N ASN A 201 6.66 2.93 -37.86
CA ASN A 201 5.92 1.95 -38.65
C ASN A 201 5.10 2.54 -39.82
N THR A 202 4.88 3.86 -39.85
CA THR A 202 4.20 4.54 -40.97
C THR A 202 5.18 5.18 -41.97
N GLY A 203 6.48 4.98 -41.80
CA GLY A 203 7.54 5.53 -42.66
C GLY A 203 8.17 4.51 -43.61
N SER A 204 7.41 3.50 -44.08
CA SER A 204 7.82 2.51 -45.09
C SER A 204 7.02 2.66 -46.37
#